data_AF-A0A7V0KQT9-F1
#
_entry.id   AF-A0A7V0KQT9-F1
#
_cell.length_a   1.000
_cell.length_b   1.000
_cell.length_c   1.000
_cell.angle_alpha   90.00
_cell.angle_beta   90.00
_cell.angle_gamma   90.00
#
_symmetry.space_group_name_H-M   'P 1'
#
loop_
_entity.id
_entity.type
_entity.pdbx_description
1 polymer ?
#
loop_
_entity_poly.entity_id
_entity_poly.type
_entity_poly.pdbx_seq_one_letter_code
_entity_poly.pdbx_strand_id
1 'polypeptide(L)'
;MQISASLVKELRDRTGAGMMECKKALTETDGDLDVAVEHMRKAGLAKAGRKAGRVAAEGVIVLSVAEDARRAAMVEVNCETDFVAKGEDFHAFCETVARRVLDSEVEDLDALLEGPI
;
A
#
# COMPACT_ATOMS: atom_id res chain seq x y z
N MET A 1 5.05 25.05 17.52
CA MET A 1 3.79 25.39 16.83
C MET A 1 2.68 24.49 17.35
N GLN A 2 1.45 24.99 17.56
CA GLN A 2 0.35 24.15 18.05
C GLN A 2 -0.39 23.53 16.85
N ILE A 3 -0.16 22.24 16.58
CA ILE A 3 -0.88 21.51 15.54
C ILE A 3 -2.34 21.31 15.98
N SER A 4 -3.30 21.81 15.19
CA SER A 4 -4.72 21.71 15.50
C SER A 4 -5.25 20.29 15.28
N ALA A 5 -6.27 19.90 16.06
CA ALA A 5 -6.89 18.58 15.92
C ALA A 5 -7.57 18.40 14.54
N SER A 6 -8.08 19.48 13.94
CA SER A 6 -8.66 19.45 12.60
C SER A 6 -7.62 19.11 11.53
N LEU A 7 -6.41 19.67 11.64
CA LEU A 7 -5.33 19.42 10.69
C LEU A 7 -4.82 17.98 10.77
N VAL A 8 -4.72 17.43 11.99
CA VAL A 8 -4.38 16.01 12.18
C VAL A 8 -5.45 15.11 11.59
N LYS A 9 -6.74 15.45 11.76
CA LYS A 9 -7.85 14.70 11.17
C LYS A 9 -7.78 14.73 9.65
N GLU A 10 -7.57 15.90 9.05
CA GLU A 10 -7.48 16.05 7.60
C GLU A 10 -6.35 15.22 7.00
N LEU A 11 -5.16 15.25 7.62
CA LEU A 11 -4.04 14.42 7.17
C LEU A 11 -4.34 12.92 7.32
N ARG A 12 -5.01 12.53 8.40
CA ARG A 12 -5.44 11.14 8.60
C ARG A 12 -6.44 10.69 7.54
N ASP A 13 -7.42 11.52 7.23
CA ASP A 13 -8.44 11.20 6.22
C ASP A 13 -7.82 11.08 4.82
N ARG A 14 -6.77 11.86 4.52
CA ARG A 14 -6.00 11.76 3.25
C ARG A 14 -5.09 10.52 3.16
N THR A 15 -4.53 10.06 4.28
CA THR A 15 -3.44 9.05 4.27
C THR A 15 -3.84 7.69 4.85
N GLY A 16 -4.95 7.62 5.60
CA GLY A 16 -5.36 6.45 6.37
C GLY A 16 -4.47 6.12 7.57
N ALA A 17 -3.45 6.93 7.87
CA ALA A 17 -2.47 6.61 8.90
C ALA A 17 -2.98 6.80 10.34
N GLY A 18 -2.21 6.30 11.31
CA GLY A 18 -2.53 6.46 12.72
C GLY A 18 -2.54 7.93 13.17
N MET A 19 -3.43 8.28 14.10
CA MET A 19 -3.60 9.66 14.61
C MET A 19 -2.29 10.29 15.12
N MET A 20 -1.52 9.52 15.89
CA MET A 20 -0.24 10.00 16.43
C MET A 20 0.84 10.14 15.36
N GLU A 21 0.77 9.34 14.30
CA GLU A 21 1.71 9.43 13.18
C GLU A 21 1.44 10.70 12.37
N CYS A 22 0.16 11.01 12.12
CA CYS A 22 -0.25 12.25 11.46
C CYS A 22 0.17 13.48 12.28
N LYS A 23 -0.07 13.46 13.60
CA LYS A 23 0.34 14.56 14.49
C LYS A 23 1.86 14.74 14.51
N LYS A 24 2.61 13.64 14.56
CA LYS A 24 4.08 13.69 14.54
C LYS A 24 4.60 14.24 13.22
N ALA A 25 4.09 13.75 12.09
CA ALA A 25 4.46 14.25 10.77
C ALA A 25 4.21 15.75 10.65
N LEU A 26 3.01 16.22 11.02
CA LEU A 26 2.67 17.65 11.03
C LEU A 26 3.56 18.48 11.97
N THR A 27 4.05 17.89 13.06
CA THR A 27 4.97 18.59 13.97
C THR A 27 6.36 18.72 13.36
N GLU A 28 6.81 17.73 12.60
CA GLU A 28 8.12 17.69 11.95
C GLU A 28 8.15 18.48 10.62
N THR A 29 6.99 18.76 10.04
CA THR A 29 6.83 19.52 8.78
C THR A 29 6.16 20.89 8.99
N ASP A 30 6.19 21.41 10.22
CA ASP A 30 5.66 22.73 10.57
C ASP A 30 4.21 22.96 10.10
N GLY A 31 3.37 21.93 10.19
CA GLY A 31 1.96 21.98 9.85
C GLY A 31 1.64 21.99 8.36
N ASP A 32 2.62 21.86 7.48
CA ASP A 32 2.39 21.74 6.04
C ASP A 32 1.87 20.32 5.71
N LEU A 33 0.66 20.25 5.16
CA LEU A 33 -0.02 19.00 4.84
C LEU A 33 0.68 18.22 3.72
N ASP A 34 1.10 18.89 2.65
CA ASP A 34 1.68 18.21 1.49
C ASP A 34 3.09 17.72 1.79
N VAL A 35 3.86 18.53 2.54
CA VAL A 35 5.16 18.09 3.07
C VAL A 35 4.98 16.97 4.10
N ALA A 36 3.93 17.01 4.93
CA ALA A 36 3.62 15.92 5.87
C ALA A 36 3.29 14.61 5.15
N VAL A 37 2.52 14.65 4.06
CA VAL A 37 2.21 13.48 3.24
C VAL A 37 3.49 12.88 2.66
N GLU A 38 4.36 13.68 2.04
CA GLU A 38 5.63 13.19 1.51
C GLU A 38 6.56 12.66 2.60
N HIS A 39 6.61 13.32 3.76
CA HIS A 39 7.37 12.85 4.91
C HIS A 39 6.85 11.49 5.39
N MET A 40 5.53 11.32 5.48
CA MET A 40 4.90 10.06 5.88
C MET A 40 5.13 8.95 4.86
N ARG A 41 5.13 9.26 3.56
CA ARG A 41 5.44 8.30 2.50
C ARG A 41 6.85 7.73 2.68
N LYS A 42 7.85 8.61 2.89
CA LYS A 42 9.24 8.20 3.16
C LYS A 42 9.37 7.39 4.45
N ALA A 43 8.71 7.82 5.52
CA ALA A 43 8.70 7.10 6.80
C ALA A 43 7.99 5.73 6.70
N GLY A 44 6.97 5.63 5.84
CA GLY A 44 6.24 4.41 5.52
C GLY A 44 7.14 3.35 4.89
N LEU A 45 8.00 3.74 3.94
CA LEU A 45 8.98 2.84 3.33
C LEU A 45 9.93 2.24 4.38
N ALA A 46 10.44 3.06 5.31
CA ALA A 46 11.29 2.57 6.38
C ALA A 46 10.55 1.62 7.35
N LYS A 47 9.26 1.86 7.60
CA LYS A 47 8.42 0.93 8.38
C LYS A 47 8.23 -0.40 7.65
N ALA A 48 7.94 -0.37 6.36
CA ALA A 48 7.77 -1.57 5.54
C ALA A 48 9.03 -2.44 5.59
N GLY A 49 10.22 -1.85 5.46
CA GLY A 49 11.49 -2.57 5.61
C GLY A 49 11.64 -3.27 6.97
N ARG A 50 11.16 -2.67 8.08
CA ARG A 50 11.14 -3.34 9.39
C ARG A 50 10.11 -4.46 9.51
N LYS A 51 9.03 -4.41 8.72
CA LYS A 51 8.01 -5.48 8.70
C LYS A 51 8.40 -6.66 7.81
N ALA A 52 9.30 -6.46 6.84
CA ALA A 52 9.69 -7.48 5.87
C ALA A 52 10.27 -8.77 6.50
N GLY A 53 10.81 -8.70 7.73
CA GLY A 53 11.27 -9.87 8.47
C GLY A 53 10.15 -10.68 9.16
N ARG A 54 8.89 -10.20 9.13
CA ARG A 54 7.74 -10.92 9.71
C ARG A 54 7.22 -11.96 8.72
N VAL A 55 6.78 -13.09 9.25
CA VAL A 55 6.18 -14.15 8.43
C VAL A 55 4.77 -13.73 8.00
N ALA A 56 4.56 -13.59 6.69
CA ALA A 56 3.26 -13.37 6.07
C ALA A 56 2.82 -14.68 5.38
N ALA A 57 2.12 -15.53 6.11
CA ALA A 57 1.70 -16.86 5.64
C ALA A 57 0.21 -16.95 5.25
N GLU A 58 -0.56 -15.88 5.49
CA GLU A 58 -1.92 -15.74 5.00
C GLU A 58 -1.91 -14.94 3.69
N GLY A 59 -3.05 -14.84 2.99
CA GLY A 59 -3.11 -14.06 1.76
C GLY A 59 -4.24 -14.46 0.84
N VAL A 60 -4.13 -14.03 -0.43
CA VAL A 60 -5.09 -14.38 -1.48
C VAL A 60 -4.36 -14.73 -2.78
N ILE A 61 -4.97 -15.63 -3.54
CA ILE A 61 -4.61 -15.87 -4.94
C ILE A 61 -5.68 -15.19 -5.80
N VAL A 62 -5.25 -14.34 -6.73
CA VAL A 62 -6.14 -13.62 -7.66
C VAL A 62 -5.80 -14.02 -9.08
N LEU A 63 -6.83 -14.33 -9.86
CA LEU A 63 -6.73 -14.55 -11.30
C LEU A 63 -7.32 -13.36 -12.05
N SER A 64 -6.59 -12.87 -13.04
CA SER A 64 -7.08 -11.90 -14.02
C SER A 64 -7.00 -12.52 -15.40
N VAL A 65 -8.08 -12.41 -16.18
CA VAL A 65 -8.17 -12.99 -17.53
C VAL A 65 -8.43 -11.86 -18.50
N ALA A 66 -7.68 -11.83 -19.61
CA ALA A 66 -7.86 -10.82 -20.65
C ALA A 66 -9.25 -10.95 -21.29
N GLU A 67 -9.79 -9.83 -21.78
CA GLU A 67 -11.11 -9.80 -22.41
C GLU A 67 -11.24 -10.76 -23.60
N ASP A 68 -10.13 -11.00 -24.32
CA ASP A 68 -10.07 -11.94 -25.44
C ASP A 68 -9.92 -13.42 -25.02
N ALA A 69 -9.84 -13.68 -23.70
CA ALA A 69 -9.61 -14.98 -23.09
C ALA A 69 -8.34 -15.73 -23.56
N ARG A 70 -7.37 -15.02 -24.15
CA ARG A 70 -6.12 -15.64 -24.65
C ARG A 70 -4.97 -15.58 -23.65
N ARG A 71 -5.06 -14.68 -22.67
CA ARG A 71 -4.05 -14.46 -21.64
C ARG A 71 -4.71 -14.45 -20.28
N ALA A 72 -3.99 -14.96 -19.28
CA ALA A 72 -4.37 -14.88 -17.89
C ALA A 72 -3.14 -14.67 -17.03
N ALA A 73 -3.30 -13.92 -15.94
CA ALA A 73 -2.32 -13.73 -14.89
C ALA A 73 -2.87 -14.31 -13.59
N MET A 74 -2.01 -14.98 -12.83
CA MET A 74 -2.31 -15.45 -11.48
C MET A 74 -1.25 -14.88 -10.55
N VAL A 75 -1.69 -14.23 -9.48
CA VAL A 75 -0.80 -13.64 -8.48
C VAL A 75 -1.17 -14.16 -7.10
N GLU A 76 -0.15 -14.49 -6.31
CA GLU A 76 -0.28 -14.74 -4.88
C GLU A 76 0.24 -13.52 -4.14
N VAL A 77 -0.58 -12.95 -3.26
CA VAL A 77 -0.21 -11.80 -2.44
C VAL A 77 -0.44 -12.16 -0.98
N ASN A 78 0.65 -12.22 -0.22
CA ASN A 78 0.61 -12.64 1.18
C ASN A 78 0.46 -11.47 2.17
N CYS A 79 -0.13 -11.76 3.32
CA CYS A 79 -0.25 -10.87 4.47
C CYS A 79 -0.08 -11.65 5.79
N GLU A 80 0.00 -10.93 6.91
CA GLU A 80 0.25 -11.56 8.23
C GLU A 80 -0.99 -12.28 8.79
N THR A 81 -2.21 -11.83 8.47
CA THR A 81 -3.44 -12.35 9.07
C THR A 81 -4.58 -12.50 8.06
N ASP A 82 -5.51 -13.41 8.35
CA ASP A 82 -6.69 -13.65 7.52
C ASP A 82 -7.68 -12.47 7.51
N PHE A 83 -7.73 -11.67 8.59
CA PHE A 83 -8.54 -10.45 8.63
C PHE A 83 -8.11 -9.44 7.58
N VAL A 84 -6.80 -9.33 7.32
CA VAL A 84 -6.28 -8.48 6.22
C VAL A 84 -6.60 -9.10 4.88
N ALA A 85 -6.40 -10.42 4.72
CA ALA A 85 -6.68 -11.14 3.48
C ALA A 85 -8.13 -10.96 3.02
N LYS A 86 -9.09 -10.88 3.96
CA LYS A 86 -10.53 -10.70 3.70
C LYS A 86 -10.97 -9.24 3.53
N GLY A 87 -10.06 -8.26 3.69
CA GLY A 87 -10.39 -6.84 3.63
C GLY A 87 -10.54 -6.35 2.19
N GLU A 88 -11.55 -5.50 1.95
CA GLU A 88 -11.85 -4.97 0.60
C GLU A 88 -10.66 -4.20 0.00
N ASP A 89 -9.97 -3.37 0.80
CA ASP A 89 -8.79 -2.63 0.35
C ASP A 89 -7.65 -3.56 -0.10
N PHE A 90 -7.45 -4.68 0.61
CA PHE A 90 -6.41 -5.65 0.28
C PHE A 90 -6.78 -6.41 -1.00
N HIS A 91 -8.05 -6.82 -1.15
CA HIS A 91 -8.55 -7.43 -2.37
C HIS A 91 -8.40 -6.50 -3.58
N ALA A 92 -8.80 -5.23 -3.46
CA ALA A 92 -8.67 -4.25 -4.53
C ALA A 92 -7.21 -4.01 -4.95
N PHE A 93 -6.29 -4.01 -3.98
CA PHE A 93 -4.85 -3.99 -4.26
C PHE A 93 -4.40 -5.23 -5.05
N CYS A 94 -4.77 -6.44 -4.59
CA CYS A 94 -4.37 -7.68 -5.26
C CYS A 94 -4.91 -7.78 -6.69
N GLU A 95 -6.13 -7.32 -6.93
CA GLU A 95 -6.69 -7.22 -8.29
C GLU A 95 -5.92 -6.24 -9.17
N THR A 96 -5.49 -5.11 -8.62
CA THR A 96 -4.68 -4.12 -9.33
C THR A 96 -3.33 -4.72 -9.74
N VAL A 97 -2.68 -5.46 -8.82
CA VAL A 97 -1.46 -6.21 -9.12
C VAL A 97 -1.70 -7.27 -10.20
N ALA A 98 -2.78 -8.04 -10.11
CA ALA A 98 -3.11 -9.06 -11.10
C ALA A 98 -3.33 -8.48 -12.51
N ARG A 99 -4.04 -7.35 -12.61
CA ARG A 99 -4.24 -6.62 -13.87
C ARG A 99 -2.93 -6.06 -14.40
N ARG A 100 -2.09 -5.48 -13.55
CA ARG A 100 -0.76 -5.00 -13.94
C ARG A 100 0.08 -6.11 -14.55
N VAL A 101 0.11 -7.30 -13.95
CA VAL A 101 0.82 -8.46 -14.51
C VAL A 101 0.23 -8.86 -15.87
N LEU A 102 -1.10 -8.91 -16.00
CA LEU A 102 -1.77 -9.27 -17.25
C LEU A 102 -1.50 -8.28 -18.40
N ASP A 103 -1.48 -6.98 -18.09
CA ASP A 103 -1.32 -5.89 -19.06
C ASP A 103 0.14 -5.55 -19.36
N SER A 104 1.07 -6.19 -18.66
CA SER A 104 2.50 -5.94 -18.79
C SER A 104 3.26 -7.16 -19.31
N GLU A 105 4.43 -6.90 -19.88
CA GLU A 105 5.37 -7.93 -20.29
C GLU A 105 6.44 -8.14 -19.20
N VAL A 106 6.06 -8.08 -17.92
CA VAL A 106 7.01 -8.42 -16.84
C VAL A 106 7.32 -9.90 -16.91
N GLU A 107 8.61 -10.24 -16.99
CA GLU A 107 9.08 -11.63 -17.13
C GLU A 107 9.35 -12.30 -15.78
N ASP A 108 9.54 -11.50 -14.72
CA ASP A 108 9.82 -11.98 -13.38
C ASP A 108 9.24 -11.06 -12.28
N LEU A 109 9.35 -11.53 -11.04
CA LEU A 109 8.84 -10.83 -9.87
C LEU A 109 9.62 -9.53 -9.59
N ASP A 110 10.93 -9.51 -9.83
CA ASP A 110 11.75 -8.34 -9.52
C ASP A 110 11.36 -7.15 -10.42
N ALA A 111 11.15 -7.41 -11.72
CA ALA A 111 10.65 -6.44 -12.68
C ALA A 111 9.25 -5.90 -12.31
N LEU A 112 8.39 -6.75 -11.75
CA LEU A 112 7.08 -6.33 -11.24
C LEU A 112 7.22 -5.41 -10.02
N LEU A 113 8.12 -5.72 -9.08
CA LEU A 113 8.30 -4.98 -7.83
C LEU A 113 8.97 -3.61 -8.00
N GLU A 114 9.81 -3.45 -9.02
CA GLU A 114 10.43 -2.16 -9.36
C GLU A 114 9.48 -1.20 -10.10
N GLY A 115 8.43 -1.75 -10.71
CA GLY A 115 7.43 -0.99 -11.46
C GLY A 115 6.40 -0.30 -10.57
N PRO A 116 5.70 0.73 -11.11
CA PRO A 116 4.52 1.27 -10.44
C PRO A 116 3.40 0.21 -10.42
N ILE A 117 2.67 0.19 -9.29
CA ILE A 117 1.39 -0.52 -9.13
C ILE A 117 0.26 0.45 -9.47
#